data_AF-A0A8S3A865-F1
#
_entry.id   AF-A0A8S3A865-F1
#
_cell.length_a   1.000
_cell.length_b   1.000
_cell.length_c   1.000
_cell.angle_alpha   90.00
_cell.angle_beta   90.00
_cell.angle_gamma   90.00
#
_symmetry.space_group_name_H-M   'P 1'
#
loop_
_entity.id
_entity.type
_entity.pdbx_description
1 polymer ?
#
loop_
_entity_poly.entity_id
_entity_poly.type
_entity_poly.pdbx_seq_one_letter_code
_entity_poly.pdbx_strand_id
1 'polypeptide(L)'
;MLAQNLYVSDLLASNSNSMITNTSTNTNGAMATYAAALNAEATARDYAVQFVTTLPITTVDSIKLQASTMDYLTQATSALTRDTITSAESKCSDLADALSGMVLSVSYEDVKLAVEGITQLASNILVAVNTPLMGRGIALNSDFDSANTLPAYYDTDIESPWSNPNLFADGNDFSLETIEKNRNLYYQQQNSNEAITHVENILTECVKTLSVHMNIGQTNIIDTDSIQMTTSKLIMGNLGSLNISEAGGSIIRLPKLSYCSLLLGSDSCSNNTEIIANSVVLPLAAAGYNGRTYAHVNMSRSVSLDILDSTGSTIPFTNLPEPIEIIIPRDSNLALPPMILENVTGETRSTAANNNLLFSLYYVNVTSSIAGLTSSATFELKPDNLSTGYFVILRFDAIPTLNSTLNRIDGYKVFCPKDQIFTDSDGYLYSYFLDNIQTLNHAYAMFGIRELNASEYHSHCIKYVNASNSAVLVKDEIVNFTSNYQLRSYSSACYYLDASLYWDTQNML
;
A
#
# COMPACT_ATOMS: atom_id res chain seq x y z
N MET A 1 -17.79 6.90 9.61
CA MET A 1 -16.33 7.04 9.55
C MET A 1 -16.00 7.50 8.13
N LEU A 2 -15.50 8.73 7.96
CA LEU A 2 -14.92 9.20 6.70
C LEU A 2 -13.44 9.47 6.99
N ALA A 3 -12.74 8.41 7.40
CA ALA A 3 -11.30 8.40 7.36
C ALA A 3 -10.93 8.30 5.88
N GLN A 4 -10.15 9.25 5.36
CA GLN A 4 -9.55 9.09 4.04
C GLN A 4 -8.44 8.04 4.15
N ASN A 5 -8.84 6.76 4.16
CA ASN A 5 -7.89 5.66 4.17
C ASN A 5 -7.35 5.50 2.74
N LEU A 6 -6.10 5.90 2.55
CA LEU A 6 -5.36 5.77 1.30
C LEU A 6 -4.46 4.54 1.39
N TYR A 7 -4.63 3.62 0.46
CA TYR A 7 -3.99 2.31 0.50
C TYR A 7 -3.07 2.16 -0.70
N VAL A 8 -1.79 1.88 -0.45
CA VAL A 8 -0.81 1.71 -1.54
C VAL A 8 -0.65 0.24 -1.85
N SER A 9 -1.17 -0.25 -2.96
CA SER A 9 -0.81 -1.59 -3.46
C SER A 9 0.51 -1.56 -4.21
N ASP A 10 1.34 -2.55 -3.92
CA ASP A 10 2.74 -2.57 -4.31
C ASP A 10 2.98 -3.38 -5.59
N LEU A 11 4.20 -3.23 -6.09
CA LEU A 11 4.70 -3.71 -7.38
C LEU A 11 4.20 -5.09 -7.84
N LEU A 12 3.42 -5.09 -8.92
CA LEU A 12 3.43 -6.23 -9.82
C LEU A 12 4.63 -6.07 -10.76
N ALA A 13 5.65 -6.90 -10.57
CA ALA A 13 6.68 -7.08 -11.58
C ALA A 13 6.00 -7.59 -12.86
N SER A 14 5.90 -6.74 -13.88
CA SER A 14 5.56 -7.21 -15.21
C SER A 14 6.77 -7.99 -15.71
N ASN A 15 6.69 -9.32 -15.73
CA ASN A 15 7.74 -10.16 -16.30
C ASN A 15 8.00 -9.73 -17.75
N SER A 16 9.09 -8.98 -17.98
CA SER A 16 9.77 -8.93 -19.25
C SER A 16 10.47 -10.29 -19.42
N ASN A 17 9.71 -11.28 -19.89
CA ASN A 17 10.21 -12.63 -20.08
C ASN A 17 11.38 -12.65 -21.09
N SER A 18 12.56 -13.03 -20.62
CA SER A 18 13.46 -13.90 -21.39
C SER A 18 13.48 -15.27 -20.70
N MET A 19 13.23 -16.35 -21.46
CA MET A 19 13.05 -17.71 -20.94
C MET A 19 14.36 -18.31 -20.40
N ILE A 20 14.51 -18.51 -19.08
CA ILE A 20 15.49 -19.47 -18.50
C ILE A 20 14.90 -20.17 -17.25
N THR A 21 15.06 -21.50 -17.18
CA THR A 21 14.58 -22.45 -16.17
C THR A 21 15.50 -22.55 -14.94
N ASN A 22 14.93 -22.59 -13.72
CA ASN A 22 15.66 -22.77 -12.46
C ASN A 22 15.66 -24.22 -11.95
N THR A 23 16.77 -24.62 -11.34
CA THR A 23 17.03 -25.94 -10.71
C THR A 23 16.70 -25.90 -9.21
N SER A 24 16.12 -26.99 -8.68
CA SER A 24 15.68 -27.11 -7.28
C SER A 24 16.76 -27.67 -6.34
N THR A 25 16.81 -27.15 -5.11
CA THR A 25 17.62 -27.69 -4.00
C THR A 25 16.73 -28.02 -2.79
N ASN A 26 17.29 -28.83 -1.89
CA ASN A 26 16.66 -29.71 -0.88
C ASN A 26 16.01 -28.97 0.33
N THR A 27 14.99 -28.14 0.09
CA THR A 27 14.39 -27.21 1.08
C THR A 27 13.29 -27.82 1.99
N ASN A 28 12.78 -29.01 1.67
CA ASN A 28 11.54 -29.51 2.27
C ASN A 28 11.65 -29.96 3.75
N GLY A 29 12.79 -30.50 4.18
CA GLY A 29 12.95 -31.02 5.56
C GLY A 29 13.15 -29.94 6.64
N ALA A 30 13.83 -28.85 6.29
CA ALA A 30 14.04 -27.71 7.21
C ALA A 30 12.73 -26.94 7.44
N MET A 31 11.92 -26.77 6.40
CA MET A 31 10.62 -26.11 6.47
C MET A 31 9.63 -26.87 7.37
N ALA A 32 9.60 -28.20 7.29
CA ALA A 32 8.74 -29.02 8.15
C ALA A 32 9.12 -28.89 9.65
N THR A 33 10.42 -28.85 9.95
CA THR A 33 10.91 -28.69 11.32
C THR A 33 10.57 -27.29 11.87
N TYR A 34 10.75 -26.26 11.05
CA TYR A 34 10.37 -24.89 11.38
C TYR A 34 8.87 -24.76 11.66
N ALA A 35 8.03 -25.34 10.80
CA ALA A 35 6.58 -25.31 10.97
C ALA A 35 6.12 -26.00 12.26
N ALA A 36 6.74 -27.14 12.63
CA ALA A 36 6.42 -27.83 13.87
C ALA A 36 6.77 -26.99 15.11
N ALA A 37 7.92 -26.32 15.10
CA ALA A 37 8.33 -25.43 16.20
C ALA A 37 7.37 -24.24 16.35
N LEU A 38 6.98 -23.61 15.23
CA LEU A 38 6.05 -22.48 15.24
C LEU A 38 4.68 -22.83 15.82
N ASN A 39 4.14 -24.01 15.46
CA ASN A 39 2.87 -24.50 16.00
C ASN A 39 2.94 -24.81 17.51
N ALA A 40 4.07 -25.35 17.98
CA ALA A 40 4.28 -25.59 19.41
C ALA A 40 4.34 -24.28 20.20
N GLU A 41 5.00 -23.25 19.65
CA GLU A 41 5.03 -21.92 20.24
C GLU A 41 3.65 -21.27 20.28
N ALA A 42 2.88 -21.37 19.18
CA ALA A 42 1.52 -20.86 19.12
C ALA A 42 0.63 -21.44 20.22
N THR A 43 0.68 -22.75 20.42
CA THR A 43 -0.08 -23.43 21.49
C THR A 43 0.24 -22.87 22.89
N ALA A 44 1.53 -22.58 23.16
CA ALA A 44 1.93 -22.01 24.44
C ALA A 44 1.46 -20.55 24.61
N ARG A 45 1.49 -19.77 23.52
CA ARG A 45 1.01 -18.37 23.50
C ARG A 45 -0.49 -18.29 23.70
N ASP A 46 -1.26 -19.16 23.07
CA ASP A 46 -2.72 -19.24 23.24
C ASP A 46 -3.10 -19.36 24.73
N TYR A 47 -2.46 -20.27 25.46
CA TYR A 47 -2.69 -20.44 26.89
C TYR A 47 -2.32 -19.18 27.70
N ALA A 48 -1.16 -18.58 27.41
CA ALA A 48 -0.68 -17.41 28.14
C ALA A 48 -1.55 -16.17 27.89
N VAL A 49 -1.95 -15.94 26.64
CA VAL A 49 -2.85 -14.83 26.27
C VAL A 49 -4.21 -14.99 26.95
N GLN A 50 -4.80 -16.19 26.90
CA GLN A 50 -6.06 -16.46 27.60
C GLN A 50 -5.97 -16.24 29.11
N PHE A 51 -4.83 -16.54 29.73
CA PHE A 51 -4.64 -16.20 31.14
C PHE A 51 -4.69 -14.67 31.37
N VAL A 52 -3.96 -13.90 30.57
CA VAL A 52 -3.89 -12.44 30.72
C VAL A 52 -5.24 -11.77 30.44
N THR A 53 -6.03 -12.28 29.49
CA THR A 53 -7.36 -11.72 29.20
C THR A 53 -8.28 -11.75 30.42
N THR A 54 -8.18 -12.79 31.26
CA THR A 54 -8.98 -12.93 32.49
C THR A 54 -8.54 -12.03 33.66
N LEU A 55 -7.40 -11.35 33.55
CA LEU A 55 -6.90 -10.51 34.64
C LEU A 55 -7.73 -9.21 34.76
N PRO A 56 -8.14 -8.81 35.99
CA PRO A 56 -8.91 -7.60 36.19
C PRO A 56 -8.08 -6.35 35.91
N ILE A 57 -8.71 -5.32 35.36
CA ILE A 57 -8.12 -4.00 35.14
C ILE A 57 -8.67 -3.08 36.23
N THR A 58 -7.80 -2.55 37.08
CA THR A 58 -8.20 -1.81 38.30
C THR A 58 -7.54 -0.44 38.42
N THR A 59 -6.41 -0.23 37.75
CA THR A 59 -5.56 0.97 37.82
C THR A 59 -4.84 1.20 36.51
N VAL A 60 -4.33 2.41 36.27
CA VAL A 60 -3.46 2.67 35.11
C VAL A 60 -2.19 1.82 35.10
N ASP A 61 -1.63 1.49 36.27
CA ASP A 61 -0.48 0.58 36.36
C ASP A 61 -0.84 -0.84 35.93
N SER A 62 -2.05 -1.31 36.23
CA SER A 62 -2.55 -2.59 35.72
C SER A 62 -2.71 -2.58 34.20
N ILE A 63 -3.10 -1.44 33.61
CA ILE A 63 -3.20 -1.26 32.15
C ILE A 63 -1.81 -1.36 31.53
N LYS A 64 -0.85 -0.56 32.02
CA LYS A 64 0.55 -0.56 31.53
C LYS A 64 1.19 -1.95 31.63
N LEU A 65 1.01 -2.64 32.76
CA LEU A 65 1.55 -3.98 32.98
C LEU A 65 0.92 -5.01 32.03
N GLN A 66 -0.41 -5.01 31.90
CA GLN A 66 -1.10 -5.96 31.03
C GLN A 66 -0.81 -5.69 29.55
N ALA A 67 -0.76 -4.42 29.12
CA ALA A 67 -0.37 -4.04 27.77
C ALA A 67 1.07 -4.52 27.44
N SER A 68 2.04 -4.26 28.32
CA SER A 68 3.42 -4.74 28.13
C SER A 68 3.55 -6.26 28.16
N THR A 69 2.76 -6.94 28.99
CA THR A 69 2.73 -8.41 29.02
C THR A 69 2.15 -8.95 27.72
N MET A 70 1.05 -8.37 27.25
CA MET A 70 0.40 -8.76 26.00
C MET A 70 1.30 -8.47 24.79
N ASP A 71 2.02 -7.35 24.78
CA ASP A 71 3.03 -7.04 23.78
C ASP A 71 4.09 -8.15 23.70
N TYR A 72 4.71 -8.52 24.83
CA TYR A 72 5.67 -9.63 24.87
C TYR A 72 5.08 -10.98 24.42
N LEU A 73 3.80 -11.23 24.72
CA LEU A 73 3.10 -12.44 24.28
C LEU A 73 2.72 -12.42 22.79
N THR A 74 2.67 -11.25 22.16
CA THR A 74 2.22 -11.07 20.77
C THR A 74 3.34 -10.66 19.81
N GLN A 75 4.52 -10.28 20.30
CA GLN A 75 5.65 -9.85 19.46
C GLN A 75 6.09 -10.89 18.42
N ALA A 76 5.89 -12.18 18.70
CA ALA A 76 6.16 -13.26 17.74
C ALA A 76 4.91 -13.47 16.85
N THR A 77 4.65 -12.49 16.00
CA THR A 77 3.40 -12.35 15.23
C THR A 77 3.09 -13.55 14.33
N SER A 78 4.10 -14.25 13.83
CA SER A 78 3.94 -15.49 13.05
C SER A 78 3.47 -16.70 13.85
N ALA A 79 3.52 -16.63 15.19
CA ALA A 79 3.15 -17.71 16.10
C ALA A 79 1.85 -17.40 16.86
N LEU A 80 0.95 -16.59 16.30
CA LEU A 80 -0.37 -16.31 16.87
C LEU A 80 -1.46 -16.95 16.03
N THR A 81 -2.31 -17.74 16.67
CA THR A 81 -3.53 -18.29 16.04
C THR A 81 -4.60 -17.23 15.90
N ARG A 82 -5.61 -17.47 15.05
CA ARG A 82 -6.78 -16.57 14.96
C ARG A 82 -7.46 -16.37 16.31
N ASP A 83 -7.64 -17.44 17.09
CA ASP A 83 -8.28 -17.36 18.42
C ASP A 83 -7.48 -16.49 19.40
N THR A 84 -6.14 -16.56 19.32
CA THR A 84 -5.25 -15.71 20.10
C THR A 84 -5.29 -14.26 19.66
N ILE A 85 -5.36 -14.02 18.35
CA ILE A 85 -5.57 -12.67 17.79
C ILE A 85 -6.87 -12.08 18.31
N THR A 86 -8.00 -12.79 18.20
CA THR A 86 -9.30 -12.33 18.71
C THR A 86 -9.29 -12.10 20.22
N SER A 87 -8.63 -12.97 20.99
CA SER A 87 -8.48 -12.80 22.44
C SER A 87 -7.63 -11.56 22.78
N ALA A 88 -6.54 -11.34 22.04
CA ALA A 88 -5.68 -10.18 22.21
C ALA A 88 -6.40 -8.87 21.82
N GLU A 89 -7.20 -8.88 20.76
CA GLU A 89 -8.06 -7.76 20.37
C GLU A 89 -9.05 -7.38 21.46
N SER A 90 -9.81 -8.36 21.98
CA SER A 90 -10.75 -8.13 23.08
C SER A 90 -10.04 -7.50 24.28
N LYS A 91 -8.86 -8.02 24.65
CA LYS A 91 -8.09 -7.46 25.75
C LYS A 91 -7.56 -6.07 25.46
N CYS A 92 -7.13 -5.81 24.23
CA CYS A 92 -6.66 -4.49 23.79
C CYS A 92 -7.79 -3.45 23.91
N SER A 93 -9.02 -3.81 23.50
CA SER A 93 -10.22 -2.99 23.68
C SER A 93 -10.52 -2.73 25.15
N ASP A 94 -10.53 -3.78 26.00
CA ASP A 94 -10.79 -3.64 27.43
C ASP A 94 -9.80 -2.67 28.11
N LEU A 95 -8.53 -2.70 27.69
CA LEU A 95 -7.48 -1.81 28.20
C LEU A 95 -7.71 -0.35 27.78
N ALA A 96 -8.10 -0.12 26.51
CA ALA A 96 -8.42 1.21 26.00
C ALA A 96 -9.65 1.80 26.69
N ASP A 97 -10.73 1.02 26.81
CA ASP A 97 -11.97 1.43 27.46
C ASP A 97 -11.74 1.74 28.95
N ALA A 98 -10.98 0.90 29.64
CA ALA A 98 -10.61 1.14 31.04
C ALA A 98 -9.78 2.42 31.20
N LEU A 99 -8.83 2.70 30.28
CA LEU A 99 -8.03 3.91 30.33
C LEU A 99 -8.90 5.15 30.13
N SER A 100 -9.79 5.13 29.14
CA SER A 100 -10.76 6.20 28.87
C SER A 100 -11.63 6.48 30.10
N GLY A 101 -12.14 5.45 30.77
CA GLY A 101 -12.92 5.58 32.00
C GLY A 101 -12.16 6.19 33.19
N MET A 102 -10.82 6.12 33.20
CA MET A 102 -9.98 6.63 34.28
C MET A 102 -9.26 7.94 33.93
N VAL A 103 -9.39 8.44 32.70
CA VAL A 103 -8.53 9.49 32.13
C VAL A 103 -8.41 10.75 32.99
N LEU A 104 -9.51 11.22 33.59
CA LEU A 104 -9.52 12.44 34.40
C LEU A 104 -8.78 12.31 35.74
N SER A 105 -8.49 11.08 36.18
CA SER A 105 -7.83 10.77 37.45
C SER A 105 -6.36 10.40 37.31
N VAL A 106 -5.82 10.44 36.09
CA VAL A 106 -4.49 9.95 35.73
C VAL A 106 -3.67 11.08 35.10
N SER A 107 -2.35 11.04 35.28
CA SER A 107 -1.44 12.03 34.68
C SER A 107 -1.35 11.88 33.16
N TYR A 108 -0.97 12.95 32.46
CA TYR A 108 -0.73 12.88 31.01
C TYR A 108 0.36 11.84 30.67
N GLU A 109 1.44 11.80 31.45
CA GLU A 109 2.56 10.89 31.24
C GLU A 109 2.12 9.42 31.36
N ASP A 110 1.29 9.11 32.35
CA ASP A 110 0.75 7.75 32.53
C ASP A 110 -0.22 7.37 31.41
N VAL A 111 -1.08 8.31 30.97
CA VAL A 111 -1.97 8.09 29.81
C VAL A 111 -1.13 7.84 28.56
N LYS A 112 -0.09 8.63 28.32
CA LYS A 112 0.80 8.47 27.17
C LYS A 112 1.46 7.09 27.16
N LEU A 113 2.07 6.67 28.27
CA LEU A 113 2.71 5.36 28.38
C LEU A 113 1.72 4.20 28.21
N ALA A 114 0.50 4.33 28.75
CA ALA A 114 -0.54 3.33 28.58
C ALA A 114 -0.98 3.23 27.11
N VAL A 115 -1.19 4.36 26.44
CA VAL A 115 -1.55 4.39 25.01
C VAL A 115 -0.42 3.84 24.14
N GLU A 116 0.84 4.13 24.43
CA GLU A 116 1.97 3.52 23.70
C GLU A 116 1.94 1.99 23.79
N GLY A 117 1.72 1.43 24.99
CA GLY A 117 1.61 -0.02 25.17
C GLY A 117 0.39 -0.65 24.48
N ILE A 118 -0.77 0.00 24.55
CA ILE A 118 -1.99 -0.44 23.83
C ILE A 118 -1.77 -0.38 22.32
N THR A 119 -1.12 0.68 21.82
CA THR A 119 -0.81 0.84 20.40
C THR A 119 0.17 -0.22 19.91
N GLN A 120 1.18 -0.58 20.70
CA GLN A 120 2.13 -1.64 20.36
C GLN A 120 1.44 -3.02 20.30
N LEU A 121 0.53 -3.30 21.24
CA LEU A 121 -0.30 -4.51 21.18
C LEU A 121 -1.16 -4.54 19.91
N ALA A 122 -1.83 -3.43 19.57
CA ALA A 122 -2.60 -3.30 18.34
C ALA A 122 -1.74 -3.50 17.08
N SER A 123 -0.49 -3.00 17.10
CA SER A 123 0.50 -3.22 16.04
C SER A 123 0.79 -4.71 15.85
N ASN A 124 1.08 -5.43 16.93
CA ASN A 124 1.35 -6.88 16.86
C ASN A 124 0.14 -7.66 16.31
N ILE A 125 -1.08 -7.30 16.71
CA ILE A 125 -2.33 -7.88 16.20
C ILE A 125 -2.44 -7.70 14.68
N LEU A 126 -2.26 -6.48 14.18
CA LEU A 126 -2.34 -6.17 12.74
C LEU A 126 -1.26 -6.90 11.94
N VAL A 127 -0.03 -6.99 12.45
CA VAL A 127 1.04 -7.72 11.77
C VAL A 127 0.77 -9.22 11.75
N ALA A 128 0.27 -9.79 12.85
CA ALA A 128 -0.02 -11.21 12.96
C ALA A 128 -1.12 -11.65 12.00
N VAL A 129 -2.23 -10.90 11.92
CA VAL A 129 -3.33 -11.24 11.01
C VAL A 129 -2.93 -11.10 9.53
N ASN A 130 -1.99 -10.20 9.23
CA ASN A 130 -1.52 -9.96 7.87
C ASN A 130 -0.50 -10.99 7.38
N THR A 131 0.36 -11.49 8.27
CA THR A 131 1.52 -12.31 7.91
C THR A 131 1.16 -13.53 7.03
N PRO A 132 0.09 -14.31 7.32
CA PRO A 132 -0.36 -15.40 6.45
C PRO A 132 -0.97 -14.92 5.13
N LEU A 133 -1.73 -13.82 5.14
CA LEU A 133 -2.37 -13.25 3.94
C LEU A 133 -1.36 -12.72 2.94
N MET A 134 -0.21 -12.23 3.44
CA MET A 134 0.91 -11.76 2.63
C MET A 134 1.78 -12.91 2.08
N GLY A 135 1.56 -14.16 2.53
CA GLY A 135 2.49 -15.25 2.25
C GLY A 135 3.89 -15.02 2.86
N ARG A 136 4.01 -14.12 3.85
CA ARG A 136 5.23 -13.86 4.61
C ARG A 136 5.40 -14.81 5.80
N GLY A 137 4.34 -15.54 6.15
CA GLY A 137 4.39 -16.64 7.11
C GLY A 137 3.51 -17.82 6.69
N ILE A 138 3.69 -18.93 7.39
CA ILE A 138 2.86 -20.12 7.22
C ILE A 138 1.57 -19.96 8.00
N ALA A 139 0.46 -20.45 7.46
CA ALA A 139 -0.74 -20.64 8.26
C ALA A 139 -0.48 -21.71 9.33
N LEU A 140 -0.95 -21.46 10.56
CA LEU A 140 -0.82 -22.41 11.65
C LEU A 140 -1.77 -23.60 11.46
N ASN A 141 -1.40 -24.75 12.00
CA ASN A 141 -2.17 -25.98 11.87
C ASN A 141 -3.52 -25.85 12.58
N SER A 142 -3.56 -25.25 13.76
CA SER A 142 -4.82 -24.99 14.49
C SER A 142 -5.78 -24.13 13.68
N ASP A 143 -5.27 -23.10 13.01
CA ASP A 143 -6.06 -22.25 12.12
C ASP A 143 -6.59 -23.02 10.91
N PHE A 144 -5.75 -23.86 10.30
CA PHE A 144 -6.15 -24.72 9.18
C PHE A 144 -7.19 -25.76 9.61
N ASP A 145 -6.98 -26.41 10.75
CA ASP A 145 -7.87 -27.43 11.32
C ASP A 145 -9.21 -26.81 11.71
N SER A 146 -9.21 -25.66 12.39
CA SER A 146 -10.42 -24.93 12.78
C SER A 146 -11.20 -24.46 11.56
N ALA A 147 -10.53 -23.99 10.50
CA ALA A 147 -11.18 -23.61 9.25
C ALA A 147 -11.86 -24.79 8.55
N ASN A 148 -11.35 -26.02 8.75
CA ASN A 148 -11.82 -27.22 8.07
C ASN A 148 -12.61 -28.19 8.98
N THR A 149 -12.81 -27.82 10.25
CA THR A 149 -13.67 -28.55 11.16
C THR A 149 -15.13 -28.29 10.81
N LEU A 150 -15.88 -29.37 10.56
CA LEU A 150 -17.30 -29.29 10.25
C LEU A 150 -18.06 -28.60 11.41
N PRO A 151 -18.95 -27.63 11.13
CA PRO A 151 -19.79 -27.03 12.14
C PRO A 151 -20.58 -28.08 12.94
N ALA A 152 -20.65 -27.90 14.27
CA ALA A 152 -21.28 -28.86 15.18
C ALA A 152 -22.78 -29.09 14.92
N TYR A 153 -23.42 -28.12 14.28
CA TYR A 153 -24.77 -28.26 13.72
C TYR A 153 -24.64 -28.17 12.22
N TYR A 154 -25.18 -29.17 11.51
CA TYR A 154 -25.40 -29.07 10.07
C TYR A 154 -26.37 -27.91 9.89
N ASP A 155 -25.82 -26.71 9.66
CA ASP A 155 -26.63 -25.54 9.45
C ASP A 155 -27.34 -25.78 8.12
N THR A 156 -28.64 -26.04 8.18
CA THR A 156 -29.48 -26.13 6.97
C THR A 156 -29.63 -24.76 6.33
N ASP A 157 -29.00 -23.73 6.90
CA ASP A 157 -28.87 -22.43 6.27
C ASP A 157 -28.06 -22.54 4.98
N ILE A 158 -28.80 -22.40 3.87
CA ILE A 158 -28.25 -22.33 2.52
C ILE A 158 -27.30 -21.12 2.38
N GLU A 159 -27.39 -20.12 3.26
CA GLU A 159 -26.51 -18.95 3.28
C GLU A 159 -25.14 -19.22 3.95
N SER A 160 -24.93 -20.41 4.54
CA SER A 160 -23.63 -20.77 5.12
C SER A 160 -22.55 -20.80 4.04
N PRO A 161 -21.37 -20.18 4.24
CA PRO A 161 -20.24 -20.29 3.30
C PRO A 161 -19.87 -21.74 2.97
N TRP A 162 -20.11 -22.66 3.90
CA TRP A 162 -19.88 -24.11 3.74
C TRP A 162 -20.81 -24.78 2.73
N SER A 163 -21.97 -24.20 2.44
CA SER A 163 -22.94 -24.72 1.47
C SER A 163 -22.53 -24.43 0.02
N ASN A 164 -21.56 -23.52 -0.21
CA ASN A 164 -21.17 -23.03 -1.52
C ASN A 164 -19.70 -23.36 -1.86
N PRO A 165 -19.41 -24.56 -2.40
CA PRO A 165 -18.04 -24.94 -2.77
C PRO A 165 -17.42 -24.05 -3.86
N ASN A 166 -18.22 -23.33 -4.65
CA ASN A 166 -17.69 -22.36 -5.62
C ASN A 166 -17.01 -21.17 -4.96
N LEU A 167 -17.29 -20.90 -3.67
CA LEU A 167 -16.61 -19.86 -2.90
C LEU A 167 -15.13 -20.19 -2.66
N PHE A 168 -14.79 -21.48 -2.60
CA PHE A 168 -13.45 -21.96 -2.27
C PHE A 168 -12.72 -22.63 -3.44
N ALA A 169 -13.37 -22.78 -4.60
CA ALA A 169 -12.75 -23.32 -5.80
C ALA A 169 -11.85 -22.26 -6.48
N ASP A 170 -10.79 -22.71 -7.15
CA ASP A 170 -9.97 -21.84 -8.01
C ASP A 170 -10.27 -22.12 -9.48
N GLY A 171 -11.13 -21.28 -10.06
CA GLY A 171 -11.62 -21.46 -11.42
C GLY A 171 -12.38 -22.78 -11.59
N ASN A 172 -11.72 -23.77 -12.19
CA ASN A 172 -12.28 -25.11 -12.41
C ASN A 172 -11.66 -26.18 -11.48
N ASP A 173 -10.79 -25.79 -10.54
CA ASP A 173 -10.19 -26.71 -9.57
C ASP A 173 -11.05 -26.80 -8.29
N PHE A 174 -11.65 -27.97 -8.10
CA PHE A 174 -12.47 -28.35 -6.95
C PHE A 174 -11.79 -29.46 -6.12
N SER A 175 -10.47 -29.60 -6.21
CA SER A 175 -9.74 -30.54 -5.37
C SER A 175 -9.92 -30.20 -3.88
N LEU A 176 -9.90 -31.23 -3.03
CA LEU A 176 -10.04 -31.05 -1.58
C LEU A 176 -8.95 -30.13 -1.03
N GLU A 177 -7.71 -30.29 -1.51
CA GLU A 177 -6.56 -29.46 -1.14
C GLU A 177 -6.81 -27.97 -1.45
N THR A 178 -7.30 -27.66 -2.65
CA THR A 178 -7.64 -26.29 -3.05
C THR A 178 -8.76 -25.71 -2.18
N ILE A 179 -9.82 -26.49 -1.92
CA ILE A 179 -10.95 -26.06 -1.09
C ILE A 179 -10.51 -25.78 0.35
N GLU A 180 -9.76 -26.69 0.97
CA GLU A 180 -9.34 -26.55 2.37
C GLU A 180 -8.38 -25.36 2.57
N LYS A 181 -7.46 -25.17 1.62
CA LYS A 181 -6.54 -24.04 1.60
C LYS A 181 -7.29 -22.71 1.43
N ASN A 182 -8.20 -22.63 0.45
CA ASN A 182 -8.95 -21.41 0.17
C ASN A 182 -9.96 -21.08 1.27
N ARG A 183 -10.51 -22.08 1.94
CA ARG A 183 -11.37 -21.87 3.12
C ARG A 183 -10.60 -21.27 4.29
N ASN A 184 -9.39 -21.77 4.57
CA ASN A 184 -8.53 -21.17 5.58
C ASN A 184 -8.19 -19.72 5.21
N LEU A 185 -7.83 -19.45 3.94
CA LEU A 185 -7.57 -18.09 3.47
C LEU A 185 -8.79 -17.17 3.66
N TYR A 186 -9.99 -17.66 3.33
CA TYR A 186 -11.24 -16.93 3.53
C TYR A 186 -11.44 -16.52 4.99
N TYR A 187 -11.27 -17.45 5.95
CA TYR A 187 -11.40 -17.12 7.37
C TYR A 187 -10.30 -16.19 7.89
N GLN A 188 -9.07 -16.29 7.37
CA GLN A 188 -8.02 -15.33 7.69
C GLN A 188 -8.38 -13.92 7.21
N GLN A 189 -9.02 -13.79 6.04
CA GLN A 189 -9.49 -12.51 5.53
C GLN A 189 -10.62 -11.91 6.36
N GLN A 190 -11.59 -12.73 6.79
CA GLN A 190 -12.66 -12.26 7.68
C GLN A 190 -12.08 -11.73 8.99
N ASN A 191 -11.20 -12.53 9.62
CA ASN A 191 -10.49 -12.12 10.84
C ASN A 191 -9.70 -10.81 10.62
N SER A 192 -9.01 -10.66 9.48
CA SER A 192 -8.28 -9.42 9.17
C SER A 192 -9.19 -8.20 9.03
N ASN A 193 -10.36 -8.33 8.41
CA ASN A 193 -11.28 -7.20 8.24
C ASN A 193 -11.90 -6.78 9.59
N GLU A 194 -12.23 -7.76 10.45
CA GLU A 194 -12.69 -7.52 11.82
C GLU A 194 -11.60 -6.86 12.66
N ALA A 195 -10.37 -7.40 12.63
CA ALA A 195 -9.20 -6.88 13.33
C ALA A 195 -8.90 -5.43 12.98
N ILE A 196 -8.93 -5.08 11.69
CA ILE A 196 -8.71 -3.70 11.21
C ILE A 196 -9.75 -2.76 11.82
N THR A 197 -11.03 -3.13 11.75
CA THR A 197 -12.13 -2.31 12.27
C THR A 197 -12.00 -2.13 13.79
N HIS A 198 -11.66 -3.20 14.52
CA HIS A 198 -11.47 -3.14 15.97
C HIS A 198 -10.27 -2.27 16.34
N VAL A 199 -9.14 -2.42 15.66
CA VAL A 199 -7.94 -1.62 15.92
C VAL A 199 -8.19 -0.15 15.61
N GLU A 200 -8.87 0.19 14.51
CA GLU A 200 -9.24 1.59 14.21
C GLU A 200 -10.08 2.21 15.34
N ASN A 201 -11.03 1.46 15.92
CA ASN A 201 -11.81 1.91 17.07
C ASN A 201 -10.95 2.10 18.32
N ILE A 202 -10.05 1.15 18.62
CA ILE A 202 -9.11 1.23 19.75
C ILE A 202 -8.20 2.46 19.62
N LEU A 203 -7.63 2.70 18.45
CA LEU A 203 -6.78 3.86 18.18
C LEU A 203 -7.57 5.17 18.31
N THR A 204 -8.79 5.20 17.78
CA THR A 204 -9.69 6.36 17.93
C THR A 204 -9.95 6.67 19.41
N GLU A 205 -10.21 5.65 20.24
CA GLU A 205 -10.43 5.84 21.67
C GLU A 205 -9.15 6.29 22.40
N CYS A 206 -8.00 5.75 22.01
CA CYS A 206 -6.69 6.19 22.51
C CYS A 206 -6.41 7.67 22.19
N VAL A 207 -6.73 8.12 20.96
CA VAL A 207 -6.59 9.52 20.53
C VAL A 207 -7.48 10.43 21.36
N LYS A 208 -8.75 10.07 21.56
CA LYS A 208 -9.67 10.82 22.43
C LYS A 208 -9.12 10.91 23.84
N THR A 209 -8.68 9.79 24.40
CA THR A 209 -8.12 9.71 25.75
C THR A 209 -6.88 10.60 25.91
N LEU A 210 -5.95 10.57 24.95
CA LEU A 210 -4.78 11.46 24.93
C LEU A 210 -5.19 12.93 24.87
N SER A 211 -6.16 13.25 24.02
CA SER A 211 -6.54 14.64 23.72
C SER A 211 -7.09 15.41 24.92
N VAL A 212 -7.65 14.71 25.92
CA VAL A 212 -8.17 15.28 27.17
C VAL A 212 -7.08 16.06 27.91
N HIS A 213 -5.85 15.56 27.89
CA HIS A 213 -4.72 16.14 28.62
C HIS A 213 -3.80 16.99 27.75
N MET A 214 -3.95 16.94 26.43
CA MET A 214 -3.13 17.73 25.52
C MET A 214 -3.48 19.22 25.59
N ASN A 215 -2.45 20.06 25.46
CA ASN A 215 -2.59 21.51 25.29
C ASN A 215 -2.66 21.89 23.81
N ILE A 216 -3.26 23.05 23.51
CA ILE A 216 -3.24 23.60 22.15
C ILE A 216 -1.79 23.85 21.72
N GLY A 217 -1.43 23.38 20.52
CA GLY A 217 -0.08 23.40 19.97
C GLY A 217 0.77 22.20 20.34
N GLN A 218 0.26 21.27 21.17
CA GLN A 218 0.96 20.04 21.52
C GLN A 218 0.73 18.97 20.44
N THR A 219 1.81 18.27 20.10
CA THR A 219 1.79 17.08 19.24
C THR A 219 2.33 15.90 20.03
N ASN A 220 1.64 14.77 19.94
CA ASN A 220 2.10 13.48 20.40
C ASN A 220 2.40 12.59 19.19
N ILE A 221 3.50 11.86 19.26
CA ILE A 221 3.92 10.91 18.24
C ILE A 221 4.09 9.58 18.95
N ILE A 222 3.41 8.56 18.43
CA ILE A 222 3.56 7.17 18.84
C ILE A 222 4.08 6.41 17.63
N ASP A 223 5.27 5.84 17.79
CA ASP A 223 6.00 5.11 16.75
C ASP A 223 6.25 3.69 17.29
N THR A 224 5.47 2.74 16.77
CA THR A 224 5.62 1.31 17.05
C THR A 224 6.31 0.64 15.86
N ASP A 225 6.54 -0.67 15.94
CA ASP A 225 7.18 -1.41 14.84
C ASP A 225 6.40 -1.38 13.52
N SER A 226 5.08 -1.10 13.55
CA SER A 226 4.24 -1.14 12.34
C SER A 226 3.10 -0.13 12.30
N ILE A 227 2.66 0.41 13.43
CA ILE A 227 1.73 1.54 13.51
C ILE A 227 2.50 2.82 13.83
N GLN A 228 2.22 3.86 13.06
CA GLN A 228 2.67 5.22 13.36
C GLN A 228 1.46 6.10 13.53
N MET A 229 1.45 6.89 14.60
CA MET A 229 0.32 7.74 14.92
C MET A 229 0.82 9.11 15.39
N THR A 230 0.38 10.15 14.68
CA THR A 230 0.66 11.53 15.01
C THR A 230 -0.64 12.24 15.39
N THR A 231 -0.78 12.60 16.67
CA THR A 231 -1.94 13.34 17.18
C THR A 231 -1.51 14.75 17.55
N SER A 232 -2.14 15.77 16.96
CA SER A 232 -1.88 17.18 17.23
C SER A 232 -3.15 17.89 17.68
N LYS A 233 -3.07 18.61 18.80
CA LYS A 233 -4.16 19.45 19.28
C LYS A 233 -3.94 20.88 18.82
N LEU A 234 -4.85 21.40 18.01
CA LEU A 234 -4.68 22.64 17.27
C LEU A 234 -5.94 23.51 17.38
N ILE A 235 -5.85 24.74 16.87
CA ILE A 235 -7.03 25.53 16.53
C ILE A 235 -7.29 25.45 15.03
N MET A 236 -8.56 25.58 14.65
CA MET A 236 -9.00 25.47 13.25
C MET A 236 -8.22 26.38 12.29
N GLY A 237 -7.84 27.59 12.72
CA GLY A 237 -7.04 28.52 11.92
C GLY A 237 -5.65 27.99 11.50
N ASN A 238 -5.11 26.99 12.19
CA ASN A 238 -3.80 26.42 11.91
C ASN A 238 -3.84 25.21 10.95
N LEU A 239 -5.03 24.72 10.60
CA LEU A 239 -5.18 23.50 9.81
C LEU A 239 -4.57 23.62 8.41
N GLY A 240 -4.68 24.78 7.75
CA GLY A 240 -4.09 25.00 6.43
C GLY A 240 -2.57 25.14 6.41
N SER A 241 -1.93 25.13 7.58
CA SER A 241 -0.47 25.07 7.72
C SER A 241 0.02 23.71 8.19
N LEU A 242 -0.89 22.76 8.41
CA LEU A 242 -0.56 21.46 8.94
C LEU A 242 0.16 20.64 7.88
N ASN A 243 1.43 20.38 8.15
CA ASN A 243 2.24 19.42 7.43
C ASN A 243 2.54 18.28 8.40
N ILE A 244 2.02 17.10 8.09
CA ILE A 244 2.26 15.91 8.89
C ILE A 244 3.35 15.12 8.18
N SER A 245 4.41 14.80 8.91
CA SER A 245 5.48 13.92 8.45
C SER A 245 5.47 12.71 9.35
N GLU A 246 5.02 11.58 8.82
CA GLU A 246 4.99 10.31 9.54
C GLU A 246 6.37 9.66 9.49
N ALA A 247 6.65 8.80 10.46
CA ALA A 247 7.85 7.98 10.41
C ALA A 247 7.85 7.12 9.12
N GLY A 248 9.01 6.77 8.59
CA GLY A 248 9.09 6.11 7.26
C GLY A 248 8.88 7.04 6.04
N GLY A 249 8.63 8.34 6.23
CA GLY A 249 8.73 9.36 5.19
C GLY A 249 7.44 9.71 4.46
N SER A 250 6.28 9.20 4.92
CA SER A 250 4.98 9.63 4.40
C SER A 250 4.70 11.08 4.80
N ILE A 251 4.10 11.84 3.90
CA ILE A 251 3.81 13.27 4.13
C ILE A 251 2.35 13.54 3.77
N ILE A 252 1.62 14.17 4.69
CA ILE A 252 0.29 14.71 4.42
C ILE A 252 0.36 16.23 4.43
N ARG A 253 -0.06 16.85 3.32
CA ARG A 253 -0.11 18.29 3.13
C ARG A 253 -1.53 18.72 2.85
N LEU A 254 -2.05 19.51 3.78
CA LEU A 254 -3.32 20.18 3.62
C LEU A 254 -3.14 21.44 2.78
N PRO A 255 -4.03 21.71 1.80
CA PRO A 255 -3.99 22.96 1.05
C PRO A 255 -4.22 24.17 1.97
N LYS A 256 -3.68 25.33 1.59
CA LYS A 256 -3.76 26.55 2.41
C LYS A 256 -5.15 27.20 2.27
N LEU A 257 -6.13 26.64 2.97
CA LEU A 257 -7.53 27.05 2.90
C LEU A 257 -8.07 27.60 4.22
N SER A 258 -9.20 28.33 4.13
CA SER A 258 -10.02 28.72 5.28
C SER A 258 -10.93 27.56 5.69
N TYR A 259 -10.39 26.60 6.43
CA TYR A 259 -11.10 25.39 6.83
C TYR A 259 -12.32 25.63 7.72
N CYS A 260 -12.30 26.69 8.53
CA CYS A 260 -13.40 27.02 9.43
C CYS A 260 -14.74 27.19 8.69
N SER A 261 -14.74 28.00 7.63
CA SER A 261 -15.91 28.20 6.77
C SER A 261 -16.23 26.99 5.89
N LEU A 262 -15.21 26.22 5.47
CA LEU A 262 -15.37 25.10 4.55
C LEU A 262 -15.94 23.85 5.23
N LEU A 263 -15.50 23.55 6.45
CA LEU A 263 -15.86 22.32 7.15
C LEU A 263 -17.08 22.48 8.06
N LEU A 264 -17.27 23.66 8.65
CA LEU A 264 -18.29 23.88 9.68
C LEU A 264 -19.35 24.93 9.28
N GLY A 265 -19.12 25.70 8.21
CA GLY A 265 -19.99 26.80 7.78
C GLY A 265 -19.64 28.15 8.44
N SER A 266 -20.01 29.26 7.79
CA SER A 266 -19.60 30.62 8.19
C SER A 266 -20.16 31.11 9.52
N ASP A 267 -21.29 30.55 9.96
CA ASP A 267 -22.09 31.12 11.07
C ASP A 267 -21.84 30.41 12.42
N SER A 268 -21.10 29.30 12.41
CA SER A 268 -20.93 28.38 13.54
C SER A 268 -19.48 28.17 13.99
N CYS A 269 -18.50 28.64 13.20
CA CYS A 269 -17.10 28.33 13.43
C CYS A 269 -16.26 29.55 13.82
N SER A 270 -15.42 29.39 14.84
CA SER A 270 -14.37 30.32 15.22
C SER A 270 -13.02 29.77 14.74
N ASN A 271 -12.12 30.63 14.25
CA ASN A 271 -10.75 30.19 13.97
C ASN A 271 -10.01 29.70 15.22
N ASN A 272 -10.53 30.01 16.41
CA ASN A 272 -10.06 29.51 17.70
C ASN A 272 -10.76 28.22 18.16
N THR A 273 -11.64 27.64 17.33
CA THR A 273 -12.26 26.34 17.64
C THR A 273 -11.15 25.30 17.76
N GLU A 274 -11.15 24.61 18.90
CA GLU A 274 -10.23 23.52 19.19
C GLU A 274 -10.56 22.31 18.32
N ILE A 275 -9.52 21.73 17.73
CA ILE A 275 -9.59 20.52 16.92
C ILE A 275 -8.44 19.59 17.27
N ILE A 276 -8.64 18.31 16.99
CA ILE A 276 -7.60 17.30 17.07
C ILE A 276 -7.35 16.81 15.65
N ALA A 277 -6.13 16.99 15.14
CA ALA A 277 -5.70 16.37 13.90
C ALA A 277 -4.96 15.09 14.24
N ASN A 278 -5.46 13.96 13.76
CA ASN A 278 -4.85 12.66 13.97
C ASN A 278 -4.52 12.04 12.62
N SER A 279 -3.28 11.60 12.45
CA SER A 279 -2.89 10.79 11.30
C SER A 279 -2.34 9.47 11.78
N VAL A 280 -2.68 8.41 11.04
CA VAL A 280 -2.26 7.04 11.36
C VAL A 280 -1.74 6.38 10.09
N VAL A 281 -0.58 5.72 10.20
CA VAL A 281 -0.09 4.77 9.21
C VAL A 281 -0.24 3.37 9.78
N LEU A 282 -0.98 2.52 9.09
CA LEU A 282 -1.19 1.11 9.46
C LEU A 282 -0.46 0.19 8.47
N PRO A 283 0.03 -0.98 8.92
CA PRO A 283 0.73 -1.94 8.06
C PRO A 283 -0.20 -2.73 7.13
N LEU A 284 -1.50 -2.42 7.15
CA LEU A 284 -2.55 -3.15 6.48
C LEU A 284 -3.41 -2.21 5.66
N ALA A 285 -3.75 -2.67 4.46
CA ALA A 285 -4.97 -2.25 3.79
C ALA A 285 -6.09 -3.25 4.06
N ALA A 286 -7.33 -2.78 4.17
CA ALA A 286 -8.47 -3.71 4.17
C ALA A 286 -8.41 -4.59 2.91
N ALA A 287 -9.04 -5.76 2.89
CA ALA A 287 -9.11 -6.52 1.64
C ALA A 287 -10.20 -5.97 0.69
N GLY A 288 -11.11 -5.13 1.20
CA GLY A 288 -12.40 -4.83 0.56
C GLY A 288 -13.30 -6.08 0.50
N TYR A 289 -14.60 -5.90 0.20
CA TYR A 289 -15.55 -7.02 0.15
C TYR A 289 -16.02 -7.30 -1.29
N ASN A 290 -15.44 -8.28 -1.99
CA ASN A 290 -16.14 -9.12 -3.00
C ASN A 290 -15.30 -10.33 -3.52
N GLY A 291 -15.87 -11.54 -3.40
CA GLY A 291 -15.29 -12.84 -3.77
C GLY A 291 -15.11 -13.16 -5.26
N ARG A 292 -14.70 -12.20 -6.10
CA ARG A 292 -14.18 -12.46 -7.47
C ARG A 292 -13.03 -11.57 -7.91
N THR A 293 -12.66 -10.58 -7.12
CA THR A 293 -11.62 -9.60 -7.45
C THR A 293 -10.85 -9.27 -6.19
N TYR A 294 -9.94 -10.18 -5.84
CA TYR A 294 -9.05 -10.02 -4.71
C TYR A 294 -8.01 -8.96 -5.07
N ALA A 295 -7.97 -7.88 -4.28
CA ALA A 295 -6.83 -6.98 -4.30
C ALA A 295 -5.70 -7.65 -3.54
N HIS A 296 -4.58 -7.93 -4.23
CA HIS A 296 -3.36 -8.34 -3.55
C HIS A 296 -2.77 -7.12 -2.83
N VAL A 297 -3.32 -6.77 -1.68
CA VAL A 297 -2.80 -5.75 -0.74
C VAL A 297 -1.60 -6.25 0.06
N ASN A 298 -0.90 -7.25 -0.49
CA ASN A 298 0.12 -8.08 0.14
C ASN A 298 1.29 -7.24 0.67
N MET A 299 1.44 -5.95 0.31
CA MET A 299 2.47 -5.07 0.85
C MET A 299 1.94 -3.65 1.08
N SER A 300 0.63 -3.51 1.26
CA SER A 300 -0.01 -2.22 1.38
C SER A 300 0.00 -1.65 2.78
N ARG A 301 0.26 -0.34 2.85
CA ARG A 301 0.03 0.45 4.05
C ARG A 301 -1.21 1.29 3.87
N SER A 302 -1.97 1.48 4.94
CA SER A 302 -3.02 2.49 5.01
C SER A 302 -2.42 3.75 5.60
N VAL A 303 -2.74 4.90 5.02
CA VAL A 303 -2.51 6.20 5.63
C VAL A 303 -3.86 6.88 5.79
N SER A 304 -4.16 7.32 7.00
CA SER A 304 -5.39 8.03 7.32
C SER A 304 -5.11 9.39 7.95
N LEU A 305 -6.05 10.31 7.74
CA LEU A 305 -6.10 11.61 8.40
C LEU A 305 -7.54 11.85 8.86
N ASP A 306 -7.70 12.05 10.17
CA ASP A 306 -8.94 12.45 10.81
C ASP A 306 -8.78 13.80 11.48
N ILE A 307 -9.79 14.65 11.31
CA ILE A 307 -9.95 15.86 12.10
C ILE A 307 -11.12 15.63 13.04
N LEU A 308 -10.91 15.75 14.34
CA LEU A 308 -11.93 15.61 15.36
C LEU A 308 -12.25 16.98 15.97
N ASP A 309 -13.51 17.16 16.35
CA ASP A 309 -13.92 18.28 17.18
C ASP A 309 -13.52 18.05 18.66
N SER A 310 -13.83 19.02 19.53
CA SER A 310 -13.55 18.94 20.96
C SER A 310 -14.31 17.83 21.70
N THR A 311 -15.31 17.20 21.07
CA THR A 311 -16.04 16.05 21.60
C THR A 311 -15.47 14.71 21.12
N GLY A 312 -14.46 14.75 20.25
CA GLY A 312 -13.89 13.56 19.62
C GLY A 312 -14.70 13.03 18.44
N SER A 313 -15.61 13.84 17.89
CA SER A 313 -16.40 13.48 16.70
C SER A 313 -15.68 13.93 15.43
N THR A 314 -15.67 13.08 14.39
CA THR A 314 -15.01 13.38 13.11
C THR A 314 -15.69 14.53 12.37
N ILE A 315 -14.90 15.52 11.95
CA ILE A 315 -15.27 16.60 11.04
C ILE A 315 -14.95 16.14 9.61
N PRO A 316 -15.95 15.89 8.75
CA PRO A 316 -15.72 15.36 7.42
C PRO A 316 -15.13 16.41 6.47
N PHE A 317 -14.15 16.01 5.65
CA PHE A 317 -13.69 16.81 4.51
C PHE A 317 -14.68 16.70 3.35
N THR A 318 -15.60 17.66 3.22
CA THR A 318 -16.54 17.72 2.09
C THR A 318 -16.21 18.84 1.13
N ASN A 319 -16.15 18.53 -0.18
CA ASN A 319 -16.05 19.51 -1.27
C ASN A 319 -14.88 20.51 -1.14
N LEU A 320 -13.68 20.01 -0.85
CA LEU A 320 -12.50 20.86 -0.85
C LEU A 320 -12.22 21.40 -2.27
N PRO A 321 -11.93 22.71 -2.43
CA PRO A 321 -11.60 23.31 -3.74
C PRO A 321 -10.23 22.89 -4.26
N GLU A 322 -9.35 22.41 -3.39
CA GLU A 322 -8.00 21.93 -3.69
C GLU A 322 -7.81 20.55 -3.03
N PRO A 323 -7.11 19.61 -3.67
CA PRO A 323 -6.88 18.27 -3.11
C PRO A 323 -5.94 18.30 -1.91
N ILE A 324 -6.10 17.33 -1.00
CA ILE A 324 -5.10 17.02 0.02
C ILE A 324 -4.00 16.19 -0.66
N GLU A 325 -2.74 16.58 -0.50
CA GLU A 325 -1.61 15.84 -1.04
C GLU A 325 -1.13 14.82 0.00
N ILE A 326 -1.20 13.54 -0.34
CA ILE A 326 -0.69 12.42 0.48
C ILE A 326 0.44 11.75 -0.30
N ILE A 327 1.65 11.87 0.21
CA ILE A 327 2.85 11.27 -0.35
C ILE A 327 3.19 10.05 0.49
N ILE A 328 3.21 8.87 -0.12
CA ILE A 328 3.57 7.63 0.55
C ILE A 328 4.81 7.08 -0.16
N PRO A 329 5.98 7.09 0.49
CA PRO A 329 7.17 6.49 -0.10
C PRO A 329 6.98 4.98 -0.20
N ARG A 330 7.62 4.39 -1.22
CA ARG A 330 7.69 2.94 -1.35
C ARG A 330 8.36 2.33 -0.11
N ASP A 331 7.97 1.12 0.25
CA ASP A 331 8.72 0.35 1.24
C ASP A 331 10.18 0.18 0.78
N SER A 332 11.12 0.64 1.61
CA SER A 332 12.56 0.53 1.36
C SER A 332 13.06 -0.91 1.29
N ASN A 333 12.36 -1.85 1.93
CA ASN A 333 12.71 -3.27 1.91
C ASN A 333 12.15 -4.00 0.69
N LEU A 334 11.28 -3.36 -0.10
CA LEU A 334 10.81 -3.92 -1.35
C LEU A 334 11.93 -3.82 -2.40
N ALA A 335 12.43 -4.99 -2.81
CA ALA A 335 13.36 -5.09 -3.92
C ALA A 335 12.64 -4.75 -5.23
N LEU A 336 13.19 -3.77 -5.96
CA LEU A 336 12.75 -3.51 -7.32
C LEU A 336 13.12 -4.70 -8.23
N PRO A 337 12.32 -4.95 -9.29
CA PRO A 337 12.71 -5.86 -10.35
C PRO A 337 14.10 -5.49 -10.87
N PRO A 338 15.00 -6.48 -11.07
CA PRO A 338 16.32 -6.21 -11.61
C PRO A 338 16.19 -5.62 -13.02
N MET A 339 17.08 -4.70 -13.38
CA MET A 339 17.15 -4.22 -14.75
C MET A 339 17.65 -5.32 -15.68
N ILE A 340 17.00 -5.47 -16.82
CA ILE A 340 17.33 -6.44 -17.87
C ILE A 340 18.18 -5.75 -18.92
N LEU A 341 19.34 -6.32 -19.25
CA LEU A 341 20.22 -5.82 -20.30
C LEU A 341 19.65 -6.14 -21.69
N GLU A 342 19.49 -5.11 -22.50
CA GLU A 342 19.01 -5.19 -23.88
C GLU A 342 20.19 -5.09 -24.85
N ASN A 343 20.47 -6.17 -25.56
CA ASN A 343 21.63 -6.25 -26.47
C ASN A 343 21.26 -5.78 -27.88
N VAL A 344 21.10 -4.47 -28.05
CA VAL A 344 20.59 -3.83 -29.27
C VAL A 344 21.66 -3.39 -30.28
N THR A 345 22.94 -3.37 -29.89
CA THR A 345 24.06 -2.92 -30.73
C THR A 345 24.51 -3.94 -31.79
N GLY A 346 24.21 -5.23 -31.56
CA GLY A 346 24.58 -6.34 -32.46
C GLY A 346 23.56 -6.63 -33.56
N GLU A 347 22.35 -6.07 -33.46
CA GLU A 347 21.33 -6.21 -34.49
C GLU A 347 21.60 -5.22 -35.64
N THR A 348 22.34 -5.63 -36.65
CA THR A 348 22.27 -4.94 -37.94
C THR A 348 20.83 -5.05 -38.44
N ARG A 349 20.01 -4.02 -38.26
CA ARG A 349 18.64 -3.87 -38.82
C ARG A 349 18.69 -3.66 -40.34
N SER A 350 19.42 -4.53 -41.03
CA SER A 350 19.78 -4.47 -42.42
C SER A 350 19.24 -5.72 -43.11
N THR A 351 18.07 -5.55 -43.72
CA THR A 351 17.59 -6.28 -44.90
C THR A 351 17.55 -7.81 -44.82
N ALA A 352 16.47 -8.38 -44.28
CA ALA A 352 15.71 -9.49 -44.88
C ALA A 352 14.62 -9.99 -43.91
N ALA A 353 13.37 -10.00 -44.38
CA ALA A 353 12.22 -10.70 -43.81
C ALA A 353 11.79 -10.32 -42.36
N ASN A 354 10.91 -9.31 -42.31
CA ASN A 354 9.75 -9.21 -41.40
C ASN A 354 9.74 -8.26 -40.19
N ASN A 355 10.80 -7.55 -39.79
CA ASN A 355 10.69 -6.54 -38.73
C ASN A 355 11.27 -5.16 -39.14
N ASN A 356 10.53 -4.39 -39.93
CA ASN A 356 10.76 -2.94 -40.20
C ASN A 356 10.38 -2.08 -38.97
N LEU A 357 10.83 -2.45 -37.77
CA LEU A 357 10.46 -1.74 -36.55
C LEU A 357 11.42 -0.55 -36.35
N LEU A 358 10.86 0.66 -36.42
CA LEU A 358 11.55 1.92 -36.13
C LEU A 358 11.99 2.00 -34.66
N PHE A 359 11.32 1.24 -33.79
CA PHE A 359 11.50 1.25 -32.34
C PHE A 359 11.79 -0.16 -31.83
N SER A 360 12.57 -0.25 -30.75
CA SER A 360 12.53 -1.41 -29.86
C SER A 360 11.27 -1.32 -29.00
N LEU A 361 10.44 -2.36 -28.99
CA LEU A 361 9.12 -2.36 -28.38
C LEU A 361 9.12 -3.09 -27.05
N TYR A 362 8.50 -2.49 -26.04
CA TYR A 362 8.34 -3.02 -24.69
C TYR A 362 6.91 -2.81 -24.23
N TYR A 363 6.29 -3.77 -23.54
CA TYR A 363 4.96 -3.61 -22.99
C TYR A 363 4.97 -3.72 -21.46
N VAL A 364 4.07 -2.99 -20.83
CA VAL A 364 3.77 -3.09 -19.41
C VAL A 364 2.30 -3.44 -19.28
N ASN A 365 1.99 -4.49 -18.51
CA ASN A 365 0.61 -4.79 -18.16
C ASN A 365 0.14 -3.76 -17.12
N VAL A 366 -0.91 -3.01 -17.44
CA VAL A 366 -1.51 -2.00 -16.55
C VAL A 366 -2.92 -2.37 -16.13
N THR A 367 -3.40 -3.56 -16.50
CA THR A 367 -4.60 -4.14 -15.88
C THR A 367 -4.32 -4.42 -14.40
N SER A 368 -5.21 -3.93 -13.53
CA SER A 368 -5.24 -4.42 -12.16
C SER A 368 -5.97 -5.77 -12.12
N SER A 369 -5.64 -6.59 -11.12
CA SER A 369 -6.37 -7.83 -10.85
C SER A 369 -7.81 -7.61 -10.38
N ILE A 370 -8.23 -6.35 -10.23
CA ILE A 370 -9.52 -5.95 -9.64
C ILE A 370 -10.30 -5.17 -10.70
N ALA A 371 -11.44 -5.72 -11.14
CA ALA A 371 -12.27 -5.06 -12.13
C ALA A 371 -12.68 -3.65 -11.67
N GLY A 372 -12.27 -2.63 -12.44
CA GLY A 372 -12.60 -1.23 -12.18
C GLY A 372 -11.49 -0.41 -11.49
N LEU A 373 -10.42 -1.03 -11.00
CA LEU A 373 -9.25 -0.31 -10.47
C LEU A 373 -8.13 -0.19 -11.49
N THR A 374 -7.36 0.90 -11.38
CA THR A 374 -6.22 1.19 -12.26
C THR A 374 -4.90 1.10 -11.49
N SER A 375 -3.80 0.99 -12.22
CA SER A 375 -2.45 1.03 -11.63
C SER A 375 -1.58 1.98 -12.43
N SER A 376 -0.85 2.84 -11.73
CA SER A 376 0.28 3.56 -12.32
C SER A 376 1.35 2.59 -12.83
N ALA A 377 2.15 3.06 -13.78
CA ALA A 377 3.26 2.30 -14.33
C ALA A 377 4.51 3.17 -14.42
N THR A 378 5.63 2.65 -13.95
CA THR A 378 6.94 3.28 -14.10
C THR A 378 7.77 2.48 -15.07
N PHE A 379 8.41 3.19 -16.00
CA PHE A 379 9.35 2.67 -16.97
C PHE A 379 10.70 3.35 -16.77
N GLU A 380 11.76 2.57 -16.57
CA GLU A 380 13.11 3.09 -16.33
C GLU A 380 14.12 2.53 -17.31
N LEU A 381 15.01 3.40 -17.78
CA LEU A 381 16.08 3.09 -18.72
C LEU A 381 17.43 3.54 -18.18
N LYS A 382 18.37 2.61 -18.07
CA LYS A 382 19.76 2.88 -17.73
C LYS A 382 20.65 2.72 -18.97
N PRO A 383 21.21 3.81 -19.51
CA PRO A 383 22.03 3.73 -20.71
C PRO A 383 23.46 3.26 -20.37
N ASP A 384 24.06 2.41 -21.21
CA ASP A 384 25.47 2.06 -21.06
C ASP A 384 26.39 3.24 -21.43
N ASN A 385 25.90 4.14 -22.29
CA ASN A 385 26.58 5.39 -22.63
C ASN A 385 25.77 6.60 -22.15
N LEU A 386 26.31 7.30 -21.14
CA LEU A 386 25.67 8.46 -20.54
C LEU A 386 25.56 9.67 -21.48
N SER A 387 26.25 9.68 -22.62
CA SER A 387 26.18 10.76 -23.63
C SER A 387 25.11 10.53 -24.70
N THR A 388 24.39 9.40 -24.65
CA THR A 388 23.36 9.05 -25.63
C THR A 388 22.01 9.62 -25.23
N GLY A 389 21.28 10.13 -26.22
CA GLY A 389 19.89 10.57 -26.06
C GLY A 389 18.90 9.58 -26.67
N TYR A 390 17.74 9.44 -26.06
CA TYR A 390 16.70 8.48 -26.49
C TYR A 390 15.38 9.20 -26.76
N PHE A 391 14.61 8.66 -27.69
CA PHE A 391 13.23 9.01 -27.92
C PHE A 391 12.35 7.83 -27.52
N VAL A 392 11.40 8.10 -26.62
CA VAL A 392 10.42 7.13 -26.15
C VAL A 392 9.03 7.58 -26.57
N ILE A 393 8.30 6.68 -27.22
CA ILE A 393 6.89 6.87 -27.54
C ILE A 393 6.03 5.85 -26.80
N LEU A 394 4.81 6.26 -26.47
CA LEU A 394 3.84 5.47 -25.75
C LEU A 394 2.57 5.35 -26.59
N ARG A 395 1.98 4.16 -26.56
CA ARG A 395 0.62 3.93 -26.99
C ARG A 395 -0.06 2.88 -26.11
N PHE A 396 -1.30 3.12 -25.73
CA PHE A 396 -2.12 2.15 -25.03
C PHE A 396 -2.80 1.18 -26.00
N ASP A 397 -2.88 -0.09 -25.60
CA ASP A 397 -3.61 -1.16 -26.30
C ASP A 397 -3.26 -1.37 -27.77
N ALA A 398 -2.10 -0.85 -28.22
CA ALA A 398 -1.64 -0.94 -29.59
C ALA A 398 -0.14 -0.63 -29.71
N ILE A 399 0.47 -1.10 -30.81
CA ILE A 399 1.86 -0.80 -31.13
C ILE A 399 1.99 0.69 -31.50
N PRO A 400 2.94 1.44 -30.88
CA PRO A 400 3.15 2.84 -31.19
C PRO A 400 3.84 2.99 -32.55
N THR A 401 3.37 3.94 -33.37
CA THR A 401 3.90 4.18 -34.72
C THR A 401 4.15 5.66 -34.94
N LEU A 402 5.33 6.03 -35.42
CA LEU A 402 5.56 7.36 -36.00
C LEU A 402 4.83 7.42 -37.34
N ASN A 403 3.95 8.41 -37.51
CA ASN A 403 3.40 8.80 -38.81
C ASN A 403 3.35 10.33 -38.87
N SER A 404 3.03 10.89 -40.04
CA SER A 404 2.96 12.34 -40.25
C SER A 404 1.90 13.07 -39.40
N THR A 405 1.07 12.36 -38.65
CA THR A 405 0.07 12.91 -37.73
C THR A 405 0.24 12.33 -36.34
N LEU A 406 0.80 13.10 -35.39
CA LEU A 406 1.00 12.71 -33.98
C LEU A 406 -0.27 12.23 -33.22
N ASN A 407 -1.44 12.23 -33.87
CA ASN A 407 -2.74 11.77 -33.35
C ASN A 407 -2.83 10.27 -33.02
N ARG A 408 -1.77 9.48 -33.27
CA ARG A 408 -1.72 8.03 -32.98
C ARG A 408 -0.75 7.69 -31.84
N ILE A 409 -0.25 8.70 -31.15
CA ILE A 409 0.68 8.57 -30.02
C ILE A 409 -0.05 9.12 -28.80
N ASP A 410 -0.10 8.33 -27.73
CA ASP A 410 -0.76 8.73 -26.48
C ASP A 410 0.19 9.52 -25.58
N GLY A 411 1.50 9.29 -25.71
CA GLY A 411 2.54 10.07 -25.03
C GLY A 411 3.91 9.91 -25.67
N TYR A 412 4.81 10.85 -25.43
CA TYR A 412 6.22 10.72 -25.81
C TYR A 412 7.11 11.49 -24.84
N LYS A 413 8.38 11.09 -24.78
CA LYS A 413 9.42 11.79 -24.02
C LYS A 413 10.76 11.67 -24.73
N VAL A 414 11.50 12.77 -24.76
CA VAL A 414 12.89 12.79 -25.20
C VAL A 414 13.77 12.76 -23.95
N PHE A 415 14.66 11.79 -23.86
CA PHE A 415 15.66 11.67 -22.80
C PHE A 415 17.00 12.18 -23.29
N CYS A 416 17.47 13.28 -22.73
CA CYS A 416 18.80 13.81 -22.98
C CYS A 416 19.71 13.57 -21.77
N PRO A 417 21.05 13.51 -21.93
CA PRO A 417 21.98 13.25 -20.82
C PRO A 417 21.79 14.08 -19.55
N LYS A 418 21.31 15.32 -19.70
CA LYS A 418 20.98 16.23 -18.58
C LYS A 418 19.74 15.83 -17.78
N ASP A 419 18.86 15.01 -18.33
CA ASP A 419 17.60 14.56 -17.73
C ASP A 419 17.78 13.27 -16.92
N GLN A 420 19.00 12.77 -16.80
CA GLN A 420 19.32 11.58 -16.00
C GLN A 420 19.17 11.88 -14.51
N ILE A 421 18.52 10.95 -13.80
CA ILE A 421 18.35 10.96 -12.36
C ILE A 421 19.39 10.00 -11.78
N PHE A 422 20.13 10.43 -10.75
CA PHE A 422 21.07 9.58 -10.04
C PHE A 422 20.36 8.86 -8.88
N THR A 423 20.53 7.55 -8.79
CA THR A 423 20.10 6.74 -7.63
C THR A 423 21.31 6.02 -7.03
N ASP A 424 21.33 5.85 -5.71
CA ASP A 424 22.43 5.19 -5.01
C ASP A 424 22.58 3.71 -5.41
N SER A 425 21.48 3.06 -5.80
CA SER A 425 21.44 1.65 -6.20
C SER A 425 21.84 1.40 -7.65
N ASP A 426 21.36 2.24 -8.57
CA ASP A 426 21.40 1.96 -10.01
C ASP A 426 22.27 2.96 -10.78
N GLY A 427 22.68 4.08 -10.18
CA GLY A 427 23.43 5.14 -10.82
C GLY A 427 22.52 6.06 -11.65
N TYR A 428 23.00 6.51 -12.81
CA TYR A 428 22.23 7.41 -13.69
C TYR A 428 21.21 6.63 -14.54
N LEU A 429 19.94 7.02 -14.44
CA LEU A 429 18.83 6.45 -15.22
C LEU A 429 17.87 7.52 -15.71
N TYR A 430 17.05 7.15 -16.70
CA TYR A 430 15.89 7.90 -17.15
C TYR A 430 14.61 7.23 -16.64
N SER A 431 13.59 8.02 -16.34
CA SER A 431 12.29 7.52 -15.87
C SER A 431 11.12 8.15 -16.64
N TYR A 432 10.12 7.32 -16.96
CA TYR A 432 8.82 7.70 -17.50
C TYR A 432 7.74 7.14 -16.57
N PHE A 433 6.94 8.01 -15.99
CA PHE A 433 5.84 7.65 -15.10
C PHE A 433 4.49 7.82 -15.82
N LEU A 434 3.61 6.84 -15.66
CA LEU A 434 2.21 6.87 -16.06
C LEU A 434 1.34 6.83 -14.82
N ASP A 435 0.48 7.83 -14.65
CA ASP A 435 -0.43 7.89 -13.51
C ASP A 435 -1.67 6.98 -13.69
N ASN A 436 -2.49 6.92 -12.63
CA ASN A 436 -3.67 6.07 -12.53
C ASN A 436 -4.80 6.49 -13.50
N ILE A 437 -4.80 7.77 -13.91
CA ILE A 437 -5.80 8.35 -14.81
C ILE A 437 -5.41 8.04 -16.26
N GLN A 438 -4.13 8.16 -16.58
CA GLN A 438 -3.58 7.83 -17.90
C GLN A 438 -3.74 6.35 -18.23
N THR A 439 -3.68 5.47 -17.22
CA THR A 439 -3.83 4.02 -17.39
C THR A 439 -5.28 3.53 -17.32
N LEU A 440 -6.24 4.43 -17.08
CA LEU A 440 -7.65 4.09 -16.92
C LEU A 440 -8.24 3.47 -18.19
N ASN A 441 -8.93 2.33 -18.01
CA ASN A 441 -9.54 1.53 -19.08
C ASN A 441 -8.57 0.96 -20.13
N HIS A 442 -7.28 0.91 -19.82
CA HIS A 442 -6.27 0.33 -20.69
C HIS A 442 -5.77 -1.01 -20.12
N ALA A 443 -5.44 -1.94 -21.01
CA ALA A 443 -4.91 -3.23 -20.61
C ALA A 443 -3.38 -3.25 -20.57
N TYR A 444 -2.75 -2.57 -21.53
CA TYR A 444 -1.30 -2.50 -21.62
C TYR A 444 -0.81 -1.16 -22.15
N ALA A 445 0.35 -0.74 -21.64
CA ALA A 445 1.11 0.39 -22.14
C ALA A 445 2.27 -0.14 -23.00
N MET A 446 2.29 0.21 -24.30
CA MET A 446 3.38 -0.14 -25.20
C MET A 446 4.34 1.04 -25.39
N PHE A 447 5.59 0.82 -25.02
CA PHE A 447 6.69 1.75 -25.19
C PHE A 447 7.50 1.38 -26.43
N GLY A 448 7.81 2.38 -27.26
CA GLY A 448 8.77 2.29 -28.36
C GLY A 448 9.98 3.14 -28.06
N ILE A 449 11.18 2.55 -28.08
CA ILE A 449 12.45 3.21 -27.78
C ILE A 449 13.32 3.27 -29.02
N ARG A 450 13.93 4.43 -29.27
CA ARG A 450 14.91 4.64 -30.32
C ARG A 450 16.00 5.59 -29.83
N GLU A 451 17.24 5.40 -30.27
CA GLU A 451 18.30 6.39 -30.09
C GLU A 451 18.07 7.61 -30.99
N LEU A 452 18.35 8.83 -30.49
CA LEU A 452 18.26 10.04 -31.29
C LEU A 452 19.35 10.06 -32.37
N ASN A 453 19.00 10.45 -33.60
CA ASN A 453 20.03 10.72 -34.61
C ASN A 453 20.80 12.01 -34.25
N ALA A 454 21.93 12.26 -34.91
CA ALA A 454 22.78 13.42 -34.62
C ALA A 454 22.05 14.78 -34.76
N SER A 455 21.10 14.90 -35.70
CA SER A 455 20.32 16.12 -35.90
C SER A 455 19.30 16.34 -34.78
N GLU A 456 18.59 15.28 -34.39
CA GLU A 456 17.61 15.25 -33.30
C GLU A 456 18.28 15.49 -31.95
N TYR A 457 19.43 14.85 -31.71
CA TYR A 457 20.23 15.06 -30.51
C TYR A 457 20.68 16.52 -30.40
N HIS A 458 21.16 17.11 -31.51
CA HIS A 458 21.56 18.50 -31.51
C HIS A 458 20.37 19.46 -31.30
N SER A 459 19.20 19.16 -31.87
CA SER A 459 18.01 20.02 -31.72
C SER A 459 17.37 19.93 -30.34
N HIS A 460 17.34 18.74 -29.72
CA HIS A 460 16.64 18.52 -28.45
C HIS A 460 17.55 18.59 -27.22
N CYS A 461 18.78 18.06 -27.32
CA CYS A 461 19.68 17.94 -26.17
C CYS A 461 20.69 19.09 -26.07
N ILE A 462 21.10 19.67 -27.20
CA ILE A 462 22.11 20.75 -27.25
C ILE A 462 21.45 22.13 -27.37
N LYS A 463 20.52 22.32 -28.31
CA LYS A 463 19.77 23.58 -28.42
C LYS A 463 18.58 23.55 -27.47
N TYR A 464 18.55 24.49 -26.52
CA TYR A 464 17.39 24.68 -25.64
C TYR A 464 16.24 25.27 -26.48
N VAL A 465 15.38 24.42 -27.05
CA VAL A 465 14.14 24.92 -27.66
C VAL A 465 13.19 25.24 -26.51
N ASN A 466 12.86 26.52 -26.34
CA ASN A 466 11.79 26.94 -25.44
C ASN A 466 10.50 26.18 -25.82
N ALA A 467 10.13 25.24 -24.96
CA ALA A 467 9.16 24.18 -25.22
C ALA A 467 7.71 24.69 -25.10
N SER A 468 7.33 25.65 -25.92
CA SER A 468 5.95 26.14 -25.90
C SER A 468 5.23 26.18 -27.24
N ASN A 469 5.82 25.75 -28.38
CA ASN A 469 5.06 25.48 -29.62
C ASN A 469 5.84 24.84 -30.81
N SER A 470 6.99 24.21 -30.60
CA SER A 470 7.69 23.55 -31.72
C SER A 470 7.32 22.07 -31.78
N ALA A 471 6.66 21.65 -32.87
CA ALA A 471 6.41 20.25 -33.18
C ALA A 471 7.73 19.48 -33.04
N VAL A 472 7.72 18.38 -32.30
CA VAL A 472 8.90 17.53 -32.11
C VAL A 472 9.38 17.06 -33.48
N LEU A 473 10.58 17.50 -33.86
CA LEU A 473 11.22 17.18 -35.13
C LEU A 473 11.88 15.80 -35.04
N VAL A 474 11.06 14.78 -34.75
CA VAL A 474 11.50 13.39 -34.83
C VAL A 474 11.21 12.87 -36.23
N LYS A 475 12.26 12.38 -36.89
CA LYS A 475 12.16 11.80 -38.23
C LYS A 475 11.66 10.35 -38.15
N ASP A 476 10.83 10.00 -39.12
CA ASP A 476 10.36 8.64 -39.35
C ASP A 476 11.43 7.84 -40.11
N GLU A 477 12.54 7.55 -39.43
CA GLU A 477 13.68 6.82 -39.99
C GLU A 477 14.25 5.79 -39.00
N ILE A 478 14.81 4.71 -39.54
CA ILE A 478 15.45 3.66 -38.74
C ILE A 478 16.81 4.18 -38.25
N VAL A 479 17.06 4.07 -36.95
CA VAL A 479 18.34 4.42 -36.32
C VAL A 479 18.91 3.18 -35.63
N ASN A 480 20.19 2.90 -35.90
CA ASN A 480 20.92 1.83 -35.21
C ASN A 480 21.39 2.33 -33.86
N PHE A 481 21.23 1.50 -32.83
CA PHE A 481 21.74 1.80 -31.50
C PHE A 481 23.27 1.75 -31.50
N THR A 482 23.90 2.77 -30.89
CA THR A 482 25.35 2.85 -30.72
C THR A 482 25.81 2.26 -29.40
N SER A 483 24.90 2.15 -28.42
CA SER A 483 25.14 1.53 -27.12
C SER A 483 23.94 0.70 -26.67
N ASN A 484 24.21 -0.36 -25.91
CA ASN A 484 23.17 -1.11 -25.21
C ASN A 484 22.59 -0.29 -24.04
N TYR A 485 21.54 -0.80 -23.43
CA TYR A 485 20.91 -0.20 -22.25
C TYR A 485 20.25 -1.29 -21.41
N GLN A 486 19.93 -0.97 -20.16
CA GLN A 486 19.16 -1.83 -19.27
C GLN A 486 17.78 -1.22 -19.02
N LEU A 487 16.75 -2.06 -18.93
CA LEU A 487 15.38 -1.63 -18.68
C LEU A 487 14.77 -2.34 -17.49
N ARG A 488 13.86 -1.64 -16.81
CA ARG A 488 12.86 -2.27 -15.96
C ARG A 488 11.53 -1.52 -16.05
N SER A 489 10.45 -2.24 -15.83
CA SER A 489 9.13 -1.66 -15.67
C SER A 489 8.44 -2.32 -14.49
N TYR A 490 7.61 -1.53 -13.83
CA TYR A 490 6.85 -1.99 -12.68
C TYR A 490 5.61 -1.13 -12.47
N SER A 491 4.53 -1.72 -11.98
CA SER A 491 3.31 -0.99 -11.65
C SER A 491 3.24 -0.66 -10.17
N SER A 492 2.42 0.32 -9.81
CA SER A 492 2.07 0.64 -8.42
C SER A 492 0.65 1.19 -8.42
N ALA A 493 -0.08 1.13 -7.32
CA ALA A 493 -1.37 1.82 -7.27
C ALA A 493 -1.68 2.35 -5.89
N CYS A 494 -2.34 3.50 -5.86
CA CYS A 494 -3.00 4.01 -4.67
C CYS A 494 -4.49 3.81 -4.85
N TYR A 495 -5.13 3.16 -3.88
CA TYR A 495 -6.56 2.92 -3.83
C TYR A 495 -7.16 3.65 -2.63
N TYR A 496 -8.34 4.21 -2.83
CA TYR A 496 -9.16 4.76 -1.77
C TYR A 496 -10.22 3.71 -1.40
N LEU A 497 -10.39 3.42 -0.11
CA LEU A 497 -11.53 2.62 0.35
C LEU A 497 -12.63 3.57 0.79
N ASP A 498 -13.80 3.46 0.18
CA ASP A 498 -14.94 4.26 0.55
C ASP A 498 -15.60 3.77 1.87
N ALA A 499 -16.55 4.56 2.38
CA ALA A 499 -17.29 4.24 3.60
C ALA A 499 -18.17 2.97 3.49
N SER A 500 -18.34 2.43 2.27
CA SER A 500 -19.06 1.18 2.01
C SER A 500 -18.10 0.00 1.77
N LEU A 501 -16.81 0.18 2.05
CA LEU A 501 -15.74 -0.81 1.87
C LEU A 501 -15.52 -1.21 0.40
N TYR A 502 -15.81 -0.31 -0.55
CA TYR A 502 -15.44 -0.46 -1.95
C TYR A 502 -14.16 0.30 -2.29
N TRP A 503 -13.33 -0.35 -3.10
CA TRP A 503 -12.14 0.27 -3.67
C TRP A 503 -12.50 1.22 -4.81
N ASP A 504 -11.88 2.39 -4.82
CA ASP A 504 -11.98 3.40 -5.87
C ASP A 504 -10.59 3.97 -6.22
N THR A 505 -10.42 4.37 -7.49
CA THR A 505 -9.25 5.08 -8.02
C THR A 505 -9.60 6.44 -8.63
N GLN A 506 -10.88 6.76 -8.84
CA GLN A 506 -11.29 7.88 -9.68
C GLN A 506 -11.14 9.25 -9.02
N ASN A 507 -11.00 9.29 -7.69
CA ASN A 507 -10.88 10.51 -6.91
C ASN A 507 -9.46 10.80 -6.39
N MET A 508 -8.44 10.09 -6.91
CA MET A 508 -7.04 10.25 -6.52
C MET A 508 -6.18 10.60 -7.75
N LEU A 509 -5.43 11.69 -7.64
CA LEU A 509 -4.50 12.20 -8.66
C LEU A 509 -3.10 11.62 -8.47
#